data_AF-A0A453DNH1-F1
#
_entry.id   AF-A0A453DNH1-F1
#
_cell.length_a   1.000
_cell.length_b   1.000
_cell.length_c   1.000
_cell.angle_alpha   90.00
_cell.angle_beta   90.00
_cell.angle_gamma   90.00
#
_symmetry.space_group_name_H-M   'P 1'
#
loop_
_entity.id
_entity.type
_entity.pdbx_description
1 polymer ?
#
loop_
_entity_poly.entity_id
_entity_poly.type
_entity_poly.pdbx_seq_one_letter_code
_entity_poly.pdbx_strand_id
1 'polypeptide(L)'
;MCQMNEVTRLKSVRNTNVPFMEFKLDGVPIKIVYASLPYSVIPFNFDLHQANVLSMDDVSRNSFDACRVTNEIYRLVPCNKTFTIALRTVKIWAKSRGLLSNVIGFLGDCDWAILVGRICQAHPFATLSTIVFEFFSIFSVWFWPNPVMLVDPRSDPHRLPVWDPHTNRNDIMPIISPVFPCKNIRADASASTLRDMIYHFKCGYEQCKLIKVNNNWRDLFMPYKFFEEYIRYVHIDLTADTEQKLELWKKIGESELLVLISKIEAGRGQLICHICPTEHLSSDSCSFFIGLSTKKLIVGRAIPEQVPSDVINEFMRRMENHKRAGMEVQVGCLNQTYMKSRTWGRSAMPLIQ
;
A
#
# COMPACT_ATOMS: atom_id res chain seq x y z
N MET A 1 26.90 15.57 -7.52
CA MET A 1 26.14 15.31 -6.28
C MET A 1 27.05 15.27 -5.05
N CYS A 2 28.05 14.38 -4.97
CA CYS A 2 28.94 14.30 -3.79
C CYS A 2 29.78 15.57 -3.51
N GLN A 3 29.89 16.47 -4.48
CA GLN A 3 30.61 17.75 -4.36
C GLN A 3 29.67 18.93 -4.02
N MET A 4 28.37 18.70 -3.88
CA MET A 4 27.37 19.74 -3.60
C MET A 4 27.10 19.77 -2.09
N ASN A 5 27.31 20.92 -1.46
CA ASN A 5 27.15 21.07 0.00
C ASN A 5 25.69 20.95 0.45
N GLU A 6 24.76 21.24 -0.46
CA GLU A 6 23.31 21.16 -0.29
C GLU A 6 22.81 19.71 -0.21
N VAL A 7 23.62 18.75 -0.69
CA VAL A 7 23.27 17.33 -0.75
C VAL A 7 23.73 16.63 0.53
N THR A 8 22.78 16.16 1.33
CA THR A 8 23.03 15.39 2.55
C THR A 8 22.37 14.01 2.48
N ARG A 9 22.82 13.07 3.32
CA ARG A 9 22.26 11.71 3.45
C ARG A 9 22.15 10.94 2.11
N LEU A 10 23.14 11.10 1.23
CA LEU A 10 23.18 10.40 -0.06
C LEU A 10 23.35 8.89 0.15
N LYS A 11 22.45 8.12 -0.46
CA LYS A 11 22.45 6.66 -0.44
C LYS A 11 22.05 6.11 -1.82
N SER A 12 22.76 5.08 -2.26
CA SER A 12 22.49 4.41 -3.54
C SER A 12 22.00 3.00 -3.30
N VAL A 13 20.90 2.63 -3.95
CA VAL A 13 20.28 1.30 -3.88
C VAL A 13 20.25 0.72 -5.28
N ARG A 14 21.08 -0.30 -5.52
CA ARG A 14 21.28 -0.91 -6.86
C ARG A 14 20.60 -2.27 -7.03
N ASN A 15 20.48 -3.05 -5.97
CA ASN A 15 20.01 -4.44 -6.03
C ASN A 15 18.48 -4.53 -5.88
N THR A 16 17.75 -3.84 -6.75
CA THR A 16 16.27 -3.79 -6.75
C THR A 16 15.76 -3.68 -8.18
N ASN A 17 14.50 -4.08 -8.43
CA ASN A 17 13.88 -4.00 -9.76
C ASN A 17 13.85 -2.58 -10.37
N VAL A 18 13.89 -1.55 -9.52
CA VAL A 18 13.99 -0.14 -9.88
C VAL A 18 15.10 0.48 -9.03
N PRO A 19 16.37 0.47 -9.49
CA PRO A 19 17.48 1.11 -8.79
C PRO A 19 17.24 2.61 -8.62
N PHE A 20 17.67 3.13 -7.48
CA PHE A 20 17.50 4.54 -7.17
C PHE A 20 18.62 5.11 -6.30
N MET A 21 18.74 6.43 -6.33
CA MET A 21 19.51 7.21 -5.36
C MET A 21 18.55 8.04 -4.52
N GLU A 22 18.72 8.01 -3.20
CA GLU A 22 17.98 8.83 -2.25
C GLU A 22 18.94 9.78 -1.53
N PHE A 23 18.53 11.03 -1.36
CA PHE A 23 19.31 12.07 -0.69
C PHE A 23 18.38 13.19 -0.23
N LYS A 24 18.91 14.13 0.55
CA LYS A 24 18.23 15.39 0.86
C LYS A 24 18.95 16.52 0.15
N LEU A 25 18.23 17.35 -0.60
CA LEU A 25 18.71 18.59 -1.20
C LEU A 25 18.08 19.75 -0.43
N ASP A 26 18.88 20.56 0.25
CA ASP A 26 18.40 21.65 1.13
C ASP A 26 17.31 21.17 2.11
N GLY A 27 17.49 19.97 2.65
CA GLY A 27 16.54 19.33 3.56
C GLY A 27 15.35 18.62 2.89
N VAL A 28 15.09 18.85 1.60
CA VAL A 28 14.02 18.20 0.84
C VAL A 28 14.44 16.79 0.43
N PRO A 29 13.71 15.73 0.81
CA PRO A 29 14.02 14.37 0.39
C PRO A 29 13.75 14.19 -1.11
N ILE A 30 14.77 13.74 -1.84
CA ILE A 30 14.70 13.47 -3.28
C ILE A 30 15.08 12.01 -3.52
N LYS A 31 14.31 11.35 -4.38
CA LYS A 31 14.59 10.01 -4.90
C LYS A 31 14.70 10.09 -6.42
N ILE A 32 15.86 9.75 -6.96
CA ILE A 32 16.12 9.73 -8.40
C ILE A 32 16.21 8.28 -8.88
N VAL A 33 15.50 7.98 -9.96
CA VAL A 33 15.62 6.73 -10.72
C VAL A 33 16.31 7.01 -12.05
N TYR A 34 16.90 5.98 -12.65
CA TYR A 34 17.56 6.08 -13.95
C TYR A 34 16.96 5.07 -14.93
N ALA A 35 16.77 5.51 -16.17
CA ALA A 35 16.39 4.67 -17.30
C ALA A 35 17.24 5.05 -18.51
N SER A 36 17.85 4.08 -19.16
CA SER A 36 18.53 4.25 -20.44
C SER A 36 17.55 4.05 -21.58
N LEU A 37 17.38 5.05 -22.44
CA LEU A 37 16.52 4.94 -23.62
C LEU A 37 17.35 4.65 -24.88
N PRO A 38 16.79 3.96 -25.89
CA PRO A 38 17.47 3.58 -27.13
C PRO A 38 17.62 4.75 -28.12
N TYR A 39 17.95 5.95 -27.63
CA TYR A 39 18.16 7.15 -28.45
C TYR A 39 19.55 7.71 -28.18
N SER A 40 20.24 8.15 -29.24
CA SER A 40 21.53 8.83 -29.12
C SER A 40 21.42 10.22 -28.49
N VAL A 41 20.28 10.88 -28.70
CA VAL A 41 19.95 12.20 -28.15
C VAL A 41 18.48 12.20 -27.74
N ILE A 42 18.19 12.65 -26.52
CA ILE A 42 16.82 12.84 -26.04
C ILE A 42 16.43 14.30 -26.29
N PRO A 43 15.41 14.58 -27.14
CA PRO A 43 14.96 15.95 -27.39
C PRO A 43 14.32 16.55 -26.13
N PHE A 44 14.37 17.89 -26.00
CA PHE A 44 13.81 18.58 -24.82
C PHE A 44 12.31 18.32 -24.62
N ASN A 45 11.56 18.18 -25.71
CA ASN A 45 10.12 17.90 -25.74
C ASN A 45 9.81 16.42 -26.00
N PHE A 46 10.68 15.50 -25.53
CA PHE A 46 10.49 14.07 -25.74
C PHE A 46 9.15 13.58 -25.17
N ASP A 47 8.33 12.99 -26.03
CA ASP A 47 7.09 12.37 -25.65
C ASP A 47 7.34 10.96 -25.11
N LEU A 48 7.00 10.73 -23.85
CA LEU A 48 7.18 9.45 -23.15
C LEU A 48 6.40 8.30 -23.82
N HIS A 49 5.38 8.59 -24.64
CA HIS A 49 4.61 7.60 -25.38
C HIS A 49 5.32 7.08 -26.63
N GLN A 50 6.23 7.88 -27.21
CA GLN A 50 6.97 7.51 -28.42
C GLN A 50 8.17 6.60 -28.14
N ALA A 51 8.49 6.40 -26.86
CA ALA A 51 9.58 5.54 -26.44
C ALA A 51 9.32 4.09 -26.85
N ASN A 52 10.26 3.49 -27.59
CA ASN A 52 10.25 2.06 -27.87
C ASN A 52 10.66 1.24 -26.63
N VAL A 53 9.75 1.13 -25.66
CA VAL A 53 9.97 0.45 -24.37
C VAL A 53 10.32 -1.03 -24.48
N LEU A 54 10.01 -1.65 -25.62
CA LEU A 54 10.33 -3.06 -25.89
C LEU A 54 11.82 -3.28 -26.14
N SER A 55 12.52 -2.26 -26.64
CA SER A 55 13.96 -2.33 -26.89
C SER A 55 14.82 -1.96 -25.66
N MET A 56 14.19 -1.59 -24.54
CA MET A 56 14.86 -1.27 -23.29
C MET A 56 15.11 -2.54 -22.47
N ASP A 57 16.20 -2.56 -21.69
CA ASP A 57 16.42 -3.58 -20.67
C ASP A 57 15.36 -3.47 -19.55
N ASP A 58 15.14 -4.56 -18.80
CA ASP A 58 14.08 -4.62 -17.80
C ASP A 58 14.22 -3.57 -16.69
N VAL A 59 15.45 -3.23 -16.29
CA VAL A 59 15.71 -2.25 -15.24
C VAL A 59 15.33 -0.85 -15.72
N SER A 60 15.81 -0.46 -16.90
CA SER A 60 15.44 0.82 -17.52
C SER A 60 13.94 0.91 -17.77
N ARG A 61 13.32 -0.18 -18.25
CA ARG A 61 11.87 -0.23 -18.50
C ARG A 61 11.06 -0.01 -17.22
N ASN A 62 11.38 -0.72 -16.14
CA ASN A 62 10.67 -0.57 -14.87
C ASN A 62 10.82 0.85 -14.29
N SER A 63 12.01 1.44 -14.35
CA SER A 63 12.23 2.84 -13.93
C SER A 63 11.44 3.84 -14.76
N PHE A 64 11.35 3.61 -16.07
CA PHE A 64 10.69 4.49 -17.02
C PHE A 64 9.16 4.40 -16.94
N ASP A 65 8.62 3.20 -16.70
CA ASP A 65 7.18 2.96 -16.58
C ASP A 65 6.53 3.76 -15.46
N ALA A 66 7.23 4.01 -14.34
CA ALA A 66 6.70 4.87 -13.27
C ALA A 66 6.33 6.28 -13.76
N CYS A 67 7.17 6.87 -14.63
CA CYS A 67 6.91 8.18 -15.23
C CYS A 67 5.78 8.09 -16.27
N ARG A 68 5.81 7.08 -17.13
CA ARG A 68 4.79 6.88 -18.18
C ARG A 68 3.39 6.70 -17.56
N VAL A 69 3.28 5.90 -16.50
CA VAL A 69 2.00 5.64 -15.83
C VAL A 69 1.42 6.92 -15.28
N THR A 70 2.23 7.72 -14.58
CA THR A 70 1.77 9.00 -14.03
C THR A 70 1.27 9.92 -15.15
N ASN A 71 2.04 10.08 -16.22
CA ASN A 71 1.65 10.92 -17.35
C ASN A 71 0.36 10.42 -18.02
N GLU A 72 0.24 9.11 -18.21
CA GLU A 72 -0.91 8.50 -18.86
C GLU A 72 -2.18 8.64 -18.02
N ILE A 73 -2.11 8.49 -16.69
CA ILE A 73 -3.26 8.75 -15.82
C ILE A 73 -3.75 10.20 -15.98
N TYR A 74 -2.85 11.18 -15.97
CA TYR A 74 -3.20 12.59 -16.17
C TYR A 74 -3.81 12.87 -17.56
N ARG A 75 -3.42 12.11 -18.59
CA ARG A 75 -4.00 12.24 -19.93
C ARG A 75 -5.40 11.63 -20.02
N LEU A 76 -5.63 10.54 -19.29
CA LEU A 76 -6.86 9.75 -19.35
C LEU A 76 -8.00 10.27 -18.47
N VAL A 77 -7.69 11.13 -17.49
CA VAL A 77 -8.72 11.74 -16.65
C VAL A 77 -9.31 13.00 -17.31
N PRO A 78 -10.63 13.20 -17.25
CA PRO A 78 -11.30 14.30 -17.95
C PRO A 78 -11.00 15.68 -17.35
N CYS A 79 -10.68 15.75 -16.05
CA CYS A 79 -10.32 17.00 -15.38
C CYS A 79 -9.21 16.78 -14.36
N ASN A 80 -7.99 17.24 -14.68
CA ASN A 80 -6.82 17.09 -13.82
C ASN A 80 -7.00 17.74 -12.45
N LYS A 81 -7.66 18.91 -12.37
CA LYS A 81 -7.90 19.59 -11.10
C LYS A 81 -8.78 18.76 -10.17
N THR A 82 -9.91 18.26 -10.67
CA THR A 82 -10.82 17.41 -9.88
C THR A 82 -10.14 16.11 -9.46
N PHE A 83 -9.44 15.46 -10.40
CA PHE A 83 -8.68 14.24 -10.13
C PHE A 83 -7.63 14.44 -9.03
N THR A 84 -6.78 15.47 -9.12
CA THR A 84 -5.70 15.71 -8.15
C THR A 84 -6.27 15.96 -6.76
N ILE A 85 -7.34 16.74 -6.62
CA ILE A 85 -7.93 17.02 -5.30
C ILE A 85 -8.62 15.76 -4.77
N ALA A 86 -9.37 15.01 -5.60
CA ALA A 86 -10.01 13.76 -5.19
C ALA A 86 -8.97 12.72 -4.72
N LEU A 87 -7.87 12.56 -5.47
CA LEU A 87 -6.79 11.67 -5.10
C LEU A 87 -6.14 12.07 -3.77
N ARG A 88 -5.93 13.36 -3.51
CA ARG A 88 -5.44 13.85 -2.22
C ARG A 88 -6.42 13.52 -1.10
N THR A 89 -7.72 13.77 -1.30
CA THR A 89 -8.77 13.45 -0.33
C THR A 89 -8.79 11.96 0.02
N VAL A 90 -8.78 11.09 -1.00
CA VAL A 90 -8.76 9.64 -0.80
C VAL A 90 -7.46 9.20 -0.13
N LYS A 91 -6.30 9.75 -0.50
CA LYS A 91 -5.02 9.40 0.15
C LYS A 91 -4.95 9.84 1.61
N ILE A 92 -5.51 11.00 1.98
CA ILE A 92 -5.58 11.42 3.38
C ILE A 92 -6.47 10.47 4.18
N TRP A 93 -7.63 10.10 3.62
CA TRP A 93 -8.50 9.07 4.21
C TRP A 93 -7.75 7.73 4.33
N ALA A 94 -7.13 7.23 3.27
CA ALA A 94 -6.41 5.97 3.28
C ALA A 94 -5.29 6.00 4.33
N LYS A 95 -4.57 7.11 4.46
CA LYS A 95 -3.55 7.30 5.50
C LYS A 95 -4.13 7.26 6.91
N SER A 96 -5.28 7.88 7.18
CA SER A 96 -5.92 7.85 8.50
C SER A 96 -6.47 6.46 8.87
N ARG A 97 -6.67 5.61 7.86
CA ARG A 97 -6.94 4.17 7.99
C ARG A 97 -5.69 3.29 7.81
N GLY A 98 -4.53 3.90 7.60
CA GLY A 98 -3.20 3.32 7.29
C GLY A 98 -3.12 2.39 6.06
N LEU A 99 -4.04 2.51 5.11
CA LEU A 99 -4.11 1.68 3.90
C LEU A 99 -3.07 2.07 2.83
N LEU A 100 -2.06 2.87 3.19
CA LEU A 100 -1.00 3.37 2.29
C LEU A 100 0.31 2.60 2.46
N SER A 101 0.33 1.30 2.15
CA SER A 101 1.58 0.53 2.18
C SER A 101 1.57 -0.68 1.26
N ASN A 102 2.38 -0.63 0.21
CA ASN A 102 2.63 -1.77 -0.68
C ASN A 102 3.30 -2.93 0.04
N VAL A 103 4.21 -2.62 0.97
CA VAL A 103 5.08 -3.62 1.58
C VAL A 103 4.28 -4.61 2.42
N ILE A 104 3.19 -4.17 3.03
CA ILE A 104 2.28 -5.01 3.82
C ILE A 104 1.02 -5.41 3.01
N GLY A 105 1.07 -5.32 1.68
CA GLY A 105 0.02 -5.82 0.78
C GLY A 105 -1.22 -4.92 0.62
N PHE A 106 -1.19 -3.68 1.13
CA PHE A 106 -2.19 -2.65 0.83
C PHE A 106 -1.78 -1.83 -0.41
N LEU A 107 -2.60 -0.84 -0.74
CA LEU A 107 -2.48 -0.08 -1.98
C LEU A 107 -1.41 1.02 -1.92
N GLY A 108 -0.73 1.20 -3.04
CA GLY A 108 0.30 2.21 -3.23
C GLY A 108 -0.20 3.40 -4.00
N ASP A 109 0.66 4.39 -4.14
CA ASP A 109 0.31 5.67 -4.75
C ASP A 109 -0.28 5.53 -6.15
N CYS A 110 0.28 4.62 -6.95
CA CYS A 110 -0.19 4.36 -8.31
C CYS A 110 -1.57 3.68 -8.31
N ASP A 111 -1.80 2.72 -7.41
CA ASP A 111 -3.08 2.03 -7.30
C ASP A 111 -4.20 3.01 -6.96
N TRP A 112 -4.00 3.87 -5.96
CA TRP A 112 -4.97 4.90 -5.59
C TRP A 112 -5.25 5.85 -6.75
N ALA A 113 -4.23 6.23 -7.50
CA ALA A 113 -4.38 7.08 -8.68
C ALA A 113 -5.23 6.40 -9.77
N ILE A 114 -5.04 5.10 -10.02
CA ILE A 114 -5.84 4.33 -10.98
C ILE A 114 -7.28 4.18 -10.48
N LEU A 115 -7.49 3.84 -9.21
CA LEU A 115 -8.83 3.72 -8.64
C LEU A 115 -9.61 5.04 -8.75
N VAL A 116 -9.01 6.16 -8.35
CA VAL A 116 -9.65 7.49 -8.44
C VAL A 116 -9.83 7.93 -9.90
N GLY A 117 -8.84 7.67 -10.75
CA GLY A 117 -8.90 7.96 -12.18
C GLY A 117 -10.08 7.25 -12.86
N ARG A 118 -10.35 6.00 -12.47
CA ARG A 118 -11.48 5.22 -13.01
C ARG A 118 -12.82 5.87 -12.71
N ILE A 119 -12.99 6.39 -11.49
CA ILE A 119 -14.20 7.10 -11.07
C ILE A 119 -14.33 8.43 -11.83
N CYS A 120 -13.22 9.14 -12.03
CA CYS A 120 -13.22 10.36 -12.85
C CYS A 120 -13.66 10.08 -14.29
N GLN A 121 -13.22 8.98 -14.89
CA GLN A 121 -13.67 8.56 -16.24
C GLN A 121 -15.17 8.21 -16.28
N ALA A 122 -15.68 7.53 -15.25
CA ALA A 122 -17.09 7.17 -15.16
C ALA A 122 -18.00 8.39 -14.96
N HIS A 123 -17.48 9.47 -14.37
CA HIS A 123 -18.23 10.67 -14.03
C HIS A 123 -17.51 11.96 -14.47
N PRO A 124 -17.36 12.20 -15.79
CA PRO A 124 -16.46 13.23 -16.33
C PRO A 124 -16.82 14.68 -15.96
N PHE A 125 -18.10 14.93 -15.68
CA PHE A 125 -18.61 16.27 -15.33
C PHE A 125 -19.01 16.38 -13.85
N ALA A 126 -18.71 15.36 -13.04
CA ALA A 126 -19.06 15.38 -11.62
C ALA A 126 -18.20 16.36 -10.83
N THR A 127 -18.80 16.92 -9.78
CA THR A 127 -18.10 17.72 -8.79
C THR A 127 -17.16 16.86 -7.95
N LEU A 128 -16.19 17.49 -7.29
CA LEU A 128 -15.25 16.81 -6.38
C LEU A 128 -15.98 15.96 -5.32
N SER A 129 -17.02 16.49 -4.68
CA SER A 129 -17.78 15.78 -3.64
C SER A 129 -18.48 14.53 -4.19
N THR A 130 -19.01 14.62 -5.42
CA THR A 130 -19.61 13.47 -6.11
C THR A 130 -18.55 12.44 -6.46
N ILE A 131 -17.38 12.82 -6.97
CA ILE A 131 -16.28 11.88 -7.24
C ILE A 131 -15.87 11.11 -5.97
N VAL A 132 -15.73 11.80 -4.84
CA VAL A 132 -15.36 11.14 -3.57
C VAL A 132 -16.48 10.22 -3.08
N PHE A 133 -17.74 10.63 -3.19
CA PHE A 133 -18.89 9.78 -2.85
C PHE A 133 -18.94 8.52 -3.72
N GLU A 134 -18.83 8.67 -5.04
CA GLU A 134 -18.87 7.57 -6.00
C GLU A 134 -17.68 6.63 -5.84
N PHE A 135 -16.50 7.14 -5.48
CA PHE A 135 -15.35 6.32 -5.14
C PHE A 135 -15.69 5.28 -4.07
N PHE A 136 -16.24 5.72 -2.94
CA PHE A 136 -16.61 4.78 -1.87
C PHE A 136 -17.82 3.92 -2.24
N SER A 137 -18.82 4.51 -2.90
CA SER A 137 -20.01 3.79 -3.37
C SER A 137 -19.60 2.59 -4.23
N ILE A 138 -18.83 2.84 -5.29
CA ILE A 138 -18.42 1.83 -6.28
C ILE A 138 -17.47 0.82 -5.65
N PHE A 139 -16.41 1.24 -4.96
CA PHE A 139 -15.41 0.29 -4.42
C PHE A 139 -15.90 -0.49 -3.19
N SER A 140 -16.94 -0.04 -2.49
CA SER A 140 -17.56 -0.80 -1.40
C SER A 140 -18.30 -2.07 -1.87
N VAL A 141 -18.72 -2.10 -3.13
CA VAL A 141 -19.46 -3.21 -3.76
C VAL A 141 -18.82 -3.72 -5.06
N TRP A 142 -17.59 -3.28 -5.36
CA TRP A 142 -16.89 -3.71 -6.55
C TRP A 142 -16.76 -5.24 -6.58
N PHE A 143 -17.15 -5.84 -7.70
CA PHE A 143 -17.19 -7.29 -7.84
C PHE A 143 -15.80 -7.84 -8.19
N TRP A 144 -14.92 -7.92 -7.19
CA TRP A 144 -13.61 -8.53 -7.32
C TRP A 144 -13.74 -10.03 -7.71
N PRO A 145 -12.89 -10.58 -8.60
CA PRO A 145 -11.66 -9.98 -9.13
C PRO A 145 -11.84 -9.26 -10.47
N ASN A 146 -12.97 -8.61 -10.76
CA ASN A 146 -13.06 -7.77 -11.96
C ASN A 146 -11.97 -6.67 -11.92
N PRO A 147 -11.23 -6.46 -13.01
CA PRO A 147 -10.10 -5.54 -13.02
C PRO A 147 -10.52 -4.08 -13.04
N VAL A 148 -9.76 -3.26 -12.31
CA VAL A 148 -9.84 -1.80 -12.43
C VAL A 148 -8.82 -1.34 -13.46
N MET A 149 -9.29 -0.77 -14.56
CA MET A 149 -8.47 -0.38 -15.72
C MET A 149 -8.91 1.00 -16.24
N LEU A 150 -7.96 1.86 -16.62
CA LEU A 150 -8.26 3.14 -17.28
C LEU A 150 -8.32 3.04 -18.80
N VAL A 151 -7.73 1.99 -19.36
CA VAL A 151 -7.66 1.66 -20.79
C VAL A 151 -7.90 0.17 -20.92
N ASP A 152 -8.51 -0.28 -22.02
CA ASP A 152 -8.60 -1.71 -22.33
C ASP A 152 -7.22 -2.23 -22.79
N PRO A 153 -6.58 -3.18 -22.09
CA PRO A 153 -5.28 -3.72 -22.49
C PRO A 153 -5.25 -4.29 -23.92
N ARG A 154 -6.41 -4.70 -24.46
CA ARG A 154 -6.55 -5.30 -25.79
C ARG A 154 -6.57 -4.27 -26.92
N SER A 155 -6.63 -2.97 -26.62
CA SER A 155 -6.56 -1.93 -27.65
C SER A 155 -5.15 -1.71 -28.20
N ASP A 156 -4.16 -2.52 -27.79
CA ASP A 156 -2.78 -2.40 -28.24
C ASP A 156 -2.61 -2.85 -29.72
N PRO A 157 -2.01 -2.02 -30.60
CA PRO A 157 -1.82 -2.35 -32.01
C PRO A 157 -0.84 -3.51 -32.24
N HIS A 158 0.07 -3.77 -31.29
CA HIS A 158 1.21 -4.65 -31.48
C HIS A 158 0.92 -6.12 -31.10
N ARG A 159 -0.27 -6.42 -30.56
CA ARG A 159 -0.72 -7.78 -30.15
C ARG A 159 0.28 -8.50 -29.24
N LEU A 160 1.01 -7.74 -28.44
CA LEU A 160 2.00 -8.27 -27.53
C LEU A 160 1.34 -8.80 -26.25
N PRO A 161 2.00 -9.66 -25.48
CA PRO A 161 1.45 -10.18 -24.23
C PRO A 161 1.15 -9.04 -23.25
N VAL A 162 -0.14 -8.86 -22.94
CA VAL A 162 -0.66 -7.95 -21.92
C VAL A 162 -1.35 -8.76 -20.82
N TRP A 163 -1.66 -8.11 -19.71
CA TRP A 163 -2.48 -8.72 -18.67
C TRP A 163 -3.82 -9.21 -19.25
N ASP A 164 -4.15 -10.46 -18.98
CA ASP A 164 -5.38 -11.13 -19.41
C ASP A 164 -5.95 -11.93 -18.23
N PRO A 165 -7.24 -11.75 -17.87
CA PRO A 165 -7.86 -12.49 -16.77
C PRO A 165 -7.85 -14.02 -16.99
N HIS A 166 -7.82 -14.50 -18.24
CA HIS A 166 -7.80 -15.95 -18.54
C HIS A 166 -6.46 -16.60 -18.21
N THR A 167 -5.37 -15.85 -18.31
CA THR A 167 -4.01 -16.31 -17.96
C THR A 167 -3.66 -15.99 -16.51
N ASN A 168 -4.22 -14.91 -15.95
CA ASN A 168 -3.98 -14.44 -14.58
C ASN A 168 -5.15 -14.80 -13.63
N ARG A 169 -5.57 -16.06 -13.63
CA ARG A 169 -6.78 -16.53 -12.90
C ARG A 169 -6.70 -16.43 -11.37
N ASN A 170 -5.49 -16.29 -10.84
CA ASN A 170 -5.23 -16.25 -9.40
C ASN A 170 -5.25 -14.82 -8.84
N ASP A 171 -5.38 -13.80 -9.69
CA ASP A 171 -5.44 -12.40 -9.26
C ASP A 171 -6.73 -12.15 -8.47
N ILE A 172 -6.58 -11.60 -7.25
CA ILE A 172 -7.72 -11.38 -6.33
C ILE A 172 -8.19 -9.91 -6.39
N MET A 173 -7.26 -8.96 -6.55
CA MET A 173 -7.52 -7.51 -6.62
C MET A 173 -6.79 -6.87 -7.81
N PRO A 174 -7.14 -7.21 -9.07
CA PRO A 174 -6.41 -6.71 -10.23
C PRO A 174 -6.62 -5.21 -10.45
N ILE A 175 -5.51 -4.46 -10.39
CA ILE A 175 -5.44 -3.03 -10.72
C ILE A 175 -4.42 -2.90 -11.84
N ILE A 176 -4.87 -2.49 -13.02
CA ILE A 176 -4.07 -2.63 -14.24
C ILE A 176 -3.42 -1.30 -14.60
N SER A 177 -2.10 -1.33 -14.78
CA SER A 177 -1.33 -0.20 -15.29
C SER A 177 -1.85 0.24 -16.66
N PRO A 178 -2.05 1.54 -16.91
CA PRO A 178 -2.58 2.04 -18.17
C PRO A 178 -1.54 2.12 -19.30
N VAL A 179 -0.27 1.77 -19.04
CA VAL A 179 0.80 1.83 -20.05
C VAL A 179 1.19 0.45 -20.52
N PHE A 180 1.51 0.35 -21.81
CA PHE A 180 1.94 -0.89 -22.43
C PHE A 180 3.38 -1.29 -22.01
N PRO A 181 3.65 -2.57 -21.70
CA PRO A 181 2.68 -3.67 -21.56
C PRO A 181 1.85 -3.52 -20.29
N CYS A 182 0.52 -3.55 -20.44
CA CYS A 182 -0.41 -3.41 -19.31
C CYS A 182 -0.23 -4.60 -18.36
N LYS A 183 0.05 -4.33 -17.08
CA LYS A 183 0.30 -5.33 -16.04
C LYS A 183 -0.58 -5.06 -14.83
N ASN A 184 -0.94 -6.12 -14.11
CA ASN A 184 -1.48 -5.98 -12.77
C ASN A 184 -0.37 -5.49 -11.83
N ILE A 185 -0.50 -4.25 -11.32
CA ILE A 185 0.46 -3.66 -10.38
C ILE A 185 0.23 -4.13 -8.93
N ARG A 186 -0.75 -5.02 -8.75
CA ARG A 186 -1.24 -5.52 -7.47
C ARG A 186 -1.33 -7.05 -7.43
N ALA A 187 -0.36 -7.71 -8.07
CA ALA A 187 -0.27 -9.16 -8.14
C ALA A 187 0.02 -9.82 -6.77
N ASP A 188 0.48 -9.05 -5.78
CA ASP A 188 0.82 -9.47 -4.43
C ASP A 188 -0.34 -9.33 -3.42
N ALA A 189 -1.50 -8.83 -3.85
CA ALA A 189 -2.65 -8.70 -2.96
C ALA A 189 -3.14 -10.05 -2.43
N SER A 190 -3.47 -10.09 -1.14
CA SER A 190 -3.99 -11.27 -0.49
C SER A 190 -5.50 -11.15 -0.27
N ALA A 191 -6.15 -12.28 0.00
CA ALA A 191 -7.56 -12.29 0.40
C ALA A 191 -7.79 -11.47 1.69
N SER A 192 -6.81 -11.44 2.58
CA SER A 192 -6.86 -10.68 3.85
C SER A 192 -6.85 -9.19 3.58
N THR A 193 -5.90 -8.69 2.76
CA THR A 193 -5.81 -7.25 2.48
C THR A 193 -6.99 -6.77 1.65
N LEU A 194 -7.47 -7.57 0.69
CA LEU A 194 -8.69 -7.24 -0.05
C LEU A 194 -9.92 -7.13 0.86
N ARG A 195 -10.10 -8.07 1.80
CA ARG A 195 -11.21 -8.01 2.76
C ARG A 195 -11.19 -6.73 3.58
N ASP A 196 -10.01 -6.34 4.05
CA ASP A 196 -9.81 -5.14 4.86
C ASP A 196 -10.09 -3.87 4.05
N MET A 197 -9.63 -3.84 2.79
CA MET A 197 -9.94 -2.77 1.85
C MET A 197 -11.46 -2.63 1.63
N ILE A 198 -12.18 -3.73 1.39
CA ILE A 198 -13.64 -3.73 1.22
C ILE A 198 -14.34 -3.22 2.49
N TYR A 199 -13.92 -3.66 3.67
CA TYR A 199 -14.46 -3.17 4.94
C TYR A 199 -14.29 -1.66 5.06
N HIS A 200 -13.08 -1.15 4.83
CA HIS A 200 -12.83 0.29 4.93
C HIS A 200 -13.56 1.10 3.86
N PHE A 201 -13.71 0.59 2.63
CA PHE A 201 -14.53 1.25 1.61
C PHE A 201 -16.00 1.34 2.04
N LYS A 202 -16.56 0.29 2.64
CA LYS A 202 -17.93 0.33 3.20
C LYS A 202 -18.06 1.35 4.31
N CYS A 203 -17.12 1.40 5.25
CA CYS A 203 -17.11 2.43 6.29
C CYS A 203 -17.02 3.85 5.70
N GLY A 204 -16.16 4.05 4.70
CA GLY A 204 -16.05 5.32 3.98
C GLY A 204 -17.35 5.70 3.28
N TYR A 205 -18.05 4.73 2.69
CA TYR A 205 -19.33 4.96 2.02
C TYR A 205 -20.43 5.38 3.00
N GLU A 206 -20.58 4.67 4.13
CA GLU A 206 -21.52 5.08 5.17
C GLU A 206 -21.21 6.47 5.71
N GLN A 207 -19.93 6.78 5.93
CA GLN A 207 -19.52 8.12 6.35
C GLN A 207 -19.86 9.18 5.30
N CYS A 208 -19.67 8.90 4.01
CA CYS A 208 -20.04 9.81 2.94
C CYS A 208 -21.56 10.05 2.84
N LYS A 209 -22.41 9.07 3.20
CA LYS A 209 -23.86 9.29 3.32
C LYS A 209 -24.20 10.28 4.42
N LEU A 210 -23.53 10.20 5.57
CA LEU A 210 -23.70 11.15 6.68
C LEU A 210 -23.21 12.55 6.29
N ILE A 211 -22.07 12.64 5.61
CA ILE A 211 -21.49 13.90 5.11
C ILE A 211 -22.44 14.61 4.14
N LYS A 212 -23.20 13.89 3.32
CA LYS A 212 -24.21 14.50 2.45
C LYS A 212 -25.28 15.28 3.23
N VAL A 213 -25.56 14.89 4.47
CA VAL A 213 -26.56 15.54 5.32
C VAL A 213 -25.93 16.63 6.19
N ASN A 214 -24.79 16.35 6.83
CA ASN A 214 -24.19 17.22 7.84
C ASN A 214 -23.03 18.10 7.34
N ASN A 215 -22.54 17.87 6.11
CA ASN A 215 -21.40 18.53 5.47
C ASN A 215 -20.09 18.53 6.29
N ASN A 216 -19.91 17.58 7.20
CA ASN A 216 -18.73 17.50 8.07
C ASN A 216 -17.67 16.53 7.52
N TRP A 217 -16.85 17.02 6.60
CA TRP A 217 -15.79 16.22 5.98
C TRP A 217 -14.71 15.72 6.94
N ARG A 218 -14.55 16.33 8.12
CA ARG A 218 -13.56 15.89 9.12
C ARG A 218 -13.80 14.44 9.55
N ASP A 219 -15.05 14.02 9.58
CA ASP A 219 -15.44 12.68 10.02
C ASP A 219 -14.90 11.59 9.08
N LEU A 220 -14.73 11.89 7.79
CA LEU A 220 -14.11 10.96 6.83
C LEU A 220 -12.67 10.62 7.25
N PHE A 221 -11.94 11.63 7.71
CA PHE A 221 -10.51 11.54 8.01
C PHE A 221 -10.20 11.12 9.45
N MET A 222 -11.22 10.82 10.26
CA MET A 222 -11.01 10.36 11.62
C MET A 222 -10.15 9.08 11.64
N PRO A 223 -9.11 9.00 12.49
CA PRO A 223 -8.25 7.83 12.57
C PRO A 223 -9.04 6.57 12.88
N TYR A 224 -8.63 5.45 12.29
CA TYR A 224 -9.18 4.15 12.65
C TYR A 224 -8.73 3.75 14.06
N LYS A 225 -9.70 3.45 14.93
CA LYS A 225 -9.44 3.06 16.32
C LYS A 225 -9.07 1.59 16.43
N PHE A 226 -7.99 1.21 15.75
CA PHE A 226 -7.54 -0.18 15.60
C PHE A 226 -7.45 -0.92 16.95
N PHE A 227 -6.90 -0.29 17.99
CA PHE A 227 -6.71 -0.89 19.32
C PHE A 227 -7.99 -1.00 20.17
N GLU A 228 -9.12 -0.49 19.67
CA GLU A 228 -10.44 -0.62 20.28
C GLU A 228 -11.34 -1.63 19.53
N GLU A 229 -10.93 -2.10 18.35
CA GLU A 229 -11.77 -2.97 17.51
C GLU A 229 -11.67 -4.44 17.90
N TYR A 230 -10.46 -4.92 18.17
CA TYR A 230 -10.20 -6.35 18.40
C TYR A 230 -10.05 -6.66 19.88
N ILE A 231 -10.47 -7.88 20.25
CA ILE A 231 -10.32 -8.41 21.62
C ILE A 231 -8.86 -8.80 21.89
N ARG A 232 -8.16 -9.30 20.87
CA ARG A 232 -6.78 -9.78 20.96
C ARG A 232 -5.92 -9.24 19.83
N TYR A 233 -4.64 -9.09 20.14
CA TYR A 233 -3.63 -8.60 19.25
C TYR A 233 -2.38 -9.47 19.33
N VAL A 234 -1.72 -9.67 18.20
CA VAL A 234 -0.31 -10.06 18.16
C VAL A 234 0.50 -8.77 18.05
N HIS A 235 1.57 -8.65 18.82
CA HIS A 235 2.57 -7.60 18.62
C HIS A 235 3.92 -8.25 18.28
N ILE A 236 4.68 -7.54 17.46
CA ILE A 236 6.03 -7.90 17.04
C ILE A 236 6.89 -6.68 17.28
N ASP A 237 7.80 -6.78 18.24
CA ASP A 237 8.74 -5.73 18.57
C ASP A 237 10.10 -6.08 17.98
N LEU A 238 10.63 -5.17 17.17
CA LEU A 238 11.93 -5.25 16.54
C LEU A 238 12.81 -4.18 17.15
N THR A 239 13.96 -4.55 17.72
CA THR A 239 14.92 -3.59 18.28
C THR A 239 16.25 -3.68 17.55
N ALA A 240 16.96 -2.56 17.46
CA ALA A 240 18.33 -2.55 16.96
C ALA A 240 19.18 -1.45 17.60
N ASP A 241 20.48 -1.70 17.75
CA ASP A 241 21.45 -0.77 18.35
C ASP A 241 21.75 0.49 17.52
N THR A 242 21.36 0.52 16.25
CA THR A 242 21.66 1.59 15.30
C THR A 242 20.49 1.83 14.34
N GLU A 243 20.27 3.08 13.92
CA GLU A 243 19.19 3.48 13.01
C GLU A 243 19.25 2.71 11.68
N GLN A 244 20.45 2.51 11.11
CA GLN A 244 20.60 1.78 9.85
C GLN A 244 20.25 0.29 9.98
N LYS A 245 20.55 -0.32 11.14
CA LYS A 245 20.14 -1.70 11.41
C LYS A 245 18.63 -1.76 11.65
N LEU A 246 18.05 -0.82 12.38
CA LEU A 246 16.60 -0.77 12.60
C LEU A 246 15.83 -0.64 11.28
N GLU A 247 16.28 0.21 10.35
CA GLU A 247 15.70 0.33 9.00
C GLU A 247 15.74 -0.99 8.23
N LEU A 248 16.87 -1.71 8.29
CA LEU A 248 17.01 -3.02 7.64
C LEU A 248 16.10 -4.06 8.30
N TRP A 249 16.08 -4.08 9.64
CA TRP A 249 15.33 -5.02 10.45
C TRP A 249 13.82 -4.84 10.25
N LYS A 250 13.36 -3.59 10.17
CA LYS A 250 11.99 -3.22 9.80
C LYS A 250 11.58 -3.83 8.45
N LYS A 251 12.39 -3.65 7.40
CA LYS A 251 12.08 -4.16 6.05
C LYS A 251 11.96 -5.69 6.03
N ILE A 252 12.83 -6.37 6.76
CA ILE A 252 12.76 -7.83 6.93
C ILE A 252 11.46 -8.20 7.66
N GLY A 253 11.16 -7.52 8.76
CA GLY A 253 9.93 -7.68 9.53
C GLY A 253 8.66 -7.54 8.70
N GLU A 254 8.56 -6.49 7.88
CA GLU A 254 7.41 -6.27 6.98
C GLU A 254 7.22 -7.42 5.98
N SER A 255 8.32 -7.94 5.41
CA SER A 255 8.26 -9.07 4.48
C SER A 255 7.83 -10.38 5.15
N GLU A 256 8.29 -10.62 6.37
CA GLU A 256 7.98 -11.82 7.16
C GLU A 256 6.56 -11.75 7.78
N LEU A 257 6.07 -10.54 8.06
CA LEU A 257 4.73 -10.28 8.59
C LEU A 257 3.63 -10.82 7.67
N LEU A 258 3.76 -10.62 6.36
CA LEU A 258 2.76 -11.12 5.41
C LEU A 258 2.72 -12.65 5.36
N VAL A 259 3.86 -13.31 5.51
CA VAL A 259 3.90 -14.77 5.57
C VAL A 259 3.32 -15.28 6.88
N LEU A 260 3.57 -14.60 7.99
CA LEU A 260 2.94 -14.91 9.27
C LEU A 260 1.41 -14.86 9.16
N ILE A 261 0.86 -13.78 8.59
CA ILE A 261 -0.58 -13.61 8.40
C ILE A 261 -1.17 -14.73 7.54
N SER A 262 -0.52 -15.02 6.41
CA SER A 262 -0.93 -16.11 5.54
C SER A 262 -1.01 -17.45 6.27
N LYS A 263 -0.03 -17.75 7.14
CA LYS A 263 -0.02 -18.97 7.95
C LYS A 263 -1.07 -18.99 9.05
N ILE A 264 -1.32 -17.86 9.72
CA ILE A 264 -2.38 -17.75 10.72
C ILE A 264 -3.75 -18.01 10.07
N GLU A 265 -4.01 -17.38 8.93
CA GLU A 265 -5.30 -17.50 8.24
C GLU A 265 -5.51 -18.86 7.54
N ALA A 266 -4.42 -19.54 7.13
CA ALA A 266 -4.45 -20.90 6.63
C ALA A 266 -4.65 -21.96 7.74
N GLY A 267 -4.45 -21.57 9.00
CA GLY A 267 -4.58 -22.45 10.15
C GLY A 267 -6.01 -22.96 10.37
N ARG A 268 -6.11 -24.07 11.11
CA ARG A 268 -7.40 -24.74 11.42
C ARG A 268 -8.37 -23.85 12.22
N GLY A 269 -7.88 -22.77 12.82
CA GLY A 269 -8.63 -21.92 13.74
C GLY A 269 -9.56 -20.88 13.10
N GLN A 270 -9.59 -20.76 11.77
CA GLN A 270 -10.39 -19.74 11.06
C GLN A 270 -10.19 -18.31 11.58
N LEU A 271 -8.98 -18.03 12.07
CA LEU A 271 -8.60 -16.69 12.47
C LEU A 271 -8.51 -15.79 11.23
N ILE A 272 -8.88 -14.54 11.45
CA ILE A 272 -8.80 -13.44 10.53
C ILE A 272 -7.78 -12.47 11.11
N CYS A 273 -6.80 -12.08 10.31
CA CYS A 273 -5.79 -11.11 10.69
C CYS A 273 -6.07 -9.76 10.04
N HIS A 274 -5.88 -8.70 10.83
CA HIS A 274 -5.95 -7.31 10.40
C HIS A 274 -4.66 -6.60 10.79
N ILE A 275 -3.92 -6.10 9.82
CA ILE A 275 -2.63 -5.44 10.11
C ILE A 275 -2.91 -4.06 10.68
N CYS A 276 -2.22 -3.71 11.76
CA CYS A 276 -2.21 -2.34 12.24
C CYS A 276 -1.51 -1.48 11.20
N PRO A 277 -2.22 -0.50 10.65
CA PRO A 277 -1.80 0.11 9.42
C PRO A 277 -0.89 1.33 9.72
N THR A 278 -0.60 1.58 11.00
CA THR A 278 0.28 2.63 11.51
C THR A 278 1.51 2.00 12.15
N GLU A 279 2.67 2.47 11.73
CA GLU A 279 3.95 2.08 12.32
C GLU A 279 4.15 2.78 13.66
N HIS A 280 4.64 2.04 14.65
CA HIS A 280 5.00 2.58 15.95
C HIS A 280 6.53 2.52 16.08
N LEU A 281 7.18 3.67 15.88
CA LEU A 281 8.64 3.80 15.87
C LEU A 281 9.11 4.53 17.13
N SER A 282 10.12 3.98 17.81
CA SER A 282 10.98 4.70 18.75
C SER A 282 12.38 4.89 18.13
N SER A 283 13.30 5.51 18.88
CA SER A 283 14.68 5.70 18.44
C SER A 283 15.44 4.41 18.12
N ASP A 284 15.04 3.31 18.75
CA ASP A 284 15.73 2.02 18.80
C ASP A 284 14.81 0.82 18.54
N SER A 285 13.50 1.04 18.37
CA SER A 285 12.53 -0.03 18.17
C SER A 285 11.44 0.30 17.15
N CYS A 286 10.89 -0.75 16.57
CA CYS A 286 9.77 -0.72 15.64
C CYS A 286 8.78 -1.82 16.05
N SER A 287 7.53 -1.45 16.27
CA SER A 287 6.47 -2.38 16.65
C SER A 287 5.43 -2.52 15.54
N PHE A 288 5.08 -3.76 15.23
CA PHE A 288 3.94 -4.13 14.40
C PHE A 288 2.84 -4.75 15.25
N PHE A 289 1.58 -4.51 14.87
CA PHE A 289 0.43 -5.10 15.55
C PHE A 289 -0.49 -5.79 14.54
N ILE A 290 -1.11 -6.89 14.96
CA ILE A 290 -2.09 -7.64 14.18
C ILE A 290 -3.32 -7.86 15.06
N GLY A 291 -4.47 -7.34 14.64
CA GLY A 291 -5.75 -7.60 15.27
C GLY A 291 -6.27 -8.97 14.84
N LEU A 292 -6.79 -9.73 15.80
CA LEU A 292 -7.33 -11.06 15.55
C LEU A 292 -8.85 -11.05 15.65
N SER A 293 -9.51 -11.61 14.63
CA SER A 293 -10.95 -11.83 14.57
C SER A 293 -11.25 -13.26 14.11
N THR A 294 -12.52 -13.68 14.11
CA THR A 294 -12.94 -15.02 13.65
C THR A 294 -13.95 -14.93 12.51
N LYS A 295 -13.94 -15.90 11.59
CA LYS A 295 -14.89 -15.96 10.46
C LYS A 295 -16.35 -16.18 10.89
N LYS A 296 -16.60 -16.72 12.08
CA LYS A 296 -17.94 -16.96 12.66
C LYS A 296 -17.90 -16.81 14.19
N LEU A 297 -18.92 -16.15 14.75
CA LEU A 297 -19.39 -16.42 16.12
C LEU A 297 -20.01 -17.82 16.10
N ILE A 298 -19.19 -18.87 16.21
CA ILE A 298 -19.72 -20.23 16.37
C ILE A 298 -20.24 -20.32 17.81
N VAL A 299 -21.55 -20.16 17.97
CA VAL A 299 -22.25 -20.44 19.21
C VAL A 299 -21.88 -21.86 19.65
N GLY A 300 -21.20 -21.98 20.80
CA GLY A 300 -20.95 -23.27 21.45
C GLY A 300 -19.62 -23.97 21.16
N ARG A 301 -18.67 -23.39 20.41
CA ARG A 301 -17.27 -23.86 20.41
C ARG A 301 -16.34 -22.78 20.91
N ALA A 302 -15.49 -23.12 21.88
CA ALA A 302 -14.39 -22.26 22.32
C ALA A 302 -13.56 -21.90 21.09
N ILE A 303 -13.49 -20.59 20.84
CA ILE A 303 -12.67 -19.98 19.80
C ILE A 303 -11.25 -20.50 20.00
N PRO A 304 -10.50 -20.92 18.97
CA PRO A 304 -9.06 -21.11 19.14
C PRO A 304 -8.47 -19.76 19.53
N GLU A 305 -8.21 -19.65 20.82
CA GLU A 305 -8.03 -18.40 21.54
C GLU A 305 -6.69 -17.72 21.23
N GLN A 306 -5.76 -18.47 20.66
CA GLN A 306 -4.38 -18.06 20.47
C GLN A 306 -3.89 -18.47 19.09
N VAL A 307 -2.96 -17.67 18.55
CA VAL A 307 -2.19 -18.08 17.38
C VAL A 307 -1.44 -19.36 17.75
N PRO A 308 -1.51 -20.42 16.91
CA PRO A 308 -0.80 -21.67 17.19
C PRO A 308 0.69 -21.43 17.42
N SER A 309 1.23 -22.00 18.52
CA SER A 309 2.62 -21.74 18.94
C SER A 309 3.64 -22.18 17.90
N ASP A 310 3.34 -23.20 17.09
CA ASP A 310 4.15 -23.64 15.95
C ASP A 310 4.30 -22.56 14.89
N VAL A 311 3.22 -21.80 14.60
CA VAL A 311 3.26 -20.68 13.64
C VAL A 311 4.14 -19.55 14.16
N ILE A 312 4.05 -19.20 15.45
CA ILE A 312 4.91 -18.19 16.08
C ILE A 312 6.37 -18.65 16.11
N ASN A 313 6.63 -19.89 16.52
CA ASN A 313 7.98 -20.45 16.58
C ASN A 313 8.64 -20.48 15.19
N GLU A 314 7.86 -20.80 14.16
CA GLU A 314 8.36 -20.77 12.80
C GLU A 314 8.72 -19.36 12.32
N PHE A 315 7.88 -18.36 12.62
CA PHE A 315 8.18 -16.96 12.35
C PHE A 315 9.47 -16.52 13.07
N MET A 316 9.59 -16.83 14.37
CA MET A 316 10.79 -16.51 15.15
C MET A 316 12.04 -17.13 14.54
N ARG A 317 11.98 -18.39 14.10
CA ARG A 317 13.10 -19.07 13.42
C ARG A 317 13.49 -18.36 12.10
N ARG A 318 12.51 -17.89 11.32
CA ARG A 318 12.80 -17.17 10.06
C ARG A 318 13.41 -15.79 10.31
N MET A 319 12.95 -15.08 11.34
CA MET A 319 13.58 -13.84 11.77
C MET A 319 15.02 -14.09 12.23
N GLU A 320 15.26 -15.13 13.04
CA GLU A 320 16.60 -15.45 13.56
C GLU A 320 17.60 -15.73 12.43
N ASN A 321 17.18 -16.34 11.32
CA ASN A 321 18.04 -16.56 10.15
C ASN A 321 18.56 -15.27 9.51
N HIS A 322 17.86 -14.15 9.69
CA HIS A 322 18.26 -12.84 9.17
C HIS A 322 18.97 -11.97 10.22
N LYS A 323 18.93 -12.38 11.49
CA LYS A 323 19.38 -11.59 12.63
C LYS A 323 20.89 -11.38 12.60
N ARG A 324 21.31 -10.17 12.93
CA ARG A 324 22.72 -9.78 13.08
C ARG A 324 22.96 -9.33 14.53
N ALA A 325 24.23 -9.24 14.92
CA ALA A 325 24.59 -8.72 16.24
C ALA A 325 23.97 -7.33 16.47
N GLY A 326 23.32 -7.17 17.63
CA GLY A 326 22.63 -5.94 18.02
C GLY A 326 21.23 -5.76 17.41
N MET A 327 20.63 -6.80 16.83
CA MET A 327 19.22 -6.83 16.43
C MET A 327 18.46 -7.85 17.28
N GLU A 328 17.26 -7.53 17.75
CA GLU A 328 16.41 -8.48 18.48
C GLU A 328 14.96 -8.45 17.97
N VAL A 329 14.25 -9.55 18.20
CA VAL A 329 12.84 -9.69 17.87
C VAL A 329 12.11 -10.31 19.04
N GLN A 330 10.97 -9.74 19.39
CA GLN A 330 10.05 -10.27 20.39
C GLN A 330 8.65 -10.36 19.79
N VAL A 331 7.95 -11.45 20.07
CA VAL A 331 6.55 -11.63 19.64
C VAL A 331 5.73 -11.99 20.87
N GLY A 332 4.55 -11.40 20.99
CA GLY A 332 3.63 -11.75 22.06
C GLY A 332 2.17 -11.48 21.71
N CYS A 333 1.28 -12.04 22.52
CA CYS A 333 -0.16 -11.84 22.41
C CYS A 333 -0.64 -10.90 23.53
N LEU A 334 -1.42 -9.90 23.16
CA LEU A 334 -1.98 -8.89 24.07
C LEU A 334 -3.51 -8.91 24.01
N ASN A 335 -4.14 -8.64 25.15
CA ASN A 335 -5.59 -8.44 25.24
C ASN A 335 -5.95 -6.96 25.12
N GLN A 336 -7.17 -6.67 24.66
CA GLN A 336 -7.65 -5.31 24.45
C GLN A 336 -7.58 -4.42 25.69
N THR A 337 -7.80 -4.97 26.89
CA THR A 337 -7.70 -4.23 28.15
C THR A 337 -6.31 -3.67 28.39
N TYR A 338 -5.26 -4.45 28.07
CA TYR A 338 -3.88 -3.98 28.10
C TYR A 338 -3.63 -2.90 27.05
N MET A 339 -4.17 -3.08 25.83
CA MET A 339 -4.00 -2.10 24.75
C MET A 339 -4.65 -0.74 25.08
N LYS A 340 -5.84 -0.74 25.70
CA LYS A 340 -6.56 0.48 26.11
C LYS A 340 -5.85 1.25 27.23
N SER A 341 -5.11 0.56 28.11
CA SER A 341 -4.36 1.20 29.20
C SER A 341 -3.08 1.91 28.75
N ARG A 342 -2.57 1.62 27.53
CA ARG A 342 -1.40 2.30 26.96
C ARG A 342 -1.87 3.46 26.08
N THR A 343 -1.33 4.66 26.32
CA THR A 343 -1.41 5.76 25.36
C THR A 343 -0.48 5.46 24.20
N TRP A 344 -0.99 4.81 23.15
CA TRP A 344 -0.28 4.66 21.88
C TRP A 344 -0.21 6.03 21.23
N GLY A 345 0.99 6.63 21.32
CA GLY A 345 1.21 8.06 21.14
C GLY A 345 0.58 8.64 19.88
N ARG A 346 -0.14 9.75 20.10
CA ARG A 346 -0.30 10.84 19.14
C ARG A 346 1.09 11.39 18.78
N SER A 347 1.84 10.66 17.96
CA SER A 347 3.16 11.08 17.52
C SER A 347 3.14 11.24 16.01
N ALA A 348 3.08 12.51 15.59
CA ALA A 348 3.28 13.00 14.22
C ALA A 348 2.21 12.67 13.16
N MET A 349 1.01 13.24 13.29
CA MET A 349 0.43 13.88 12.10
C MET A 349 0.94 15.33 12.06
N PRO A 350 1.72 15.76 11.05
CA PRO A 350 1.82 17.18 10.79
C PRO A 350 0.38 17.63 10.47
N LEU A 351 -0.13 18.53 11.31
CA LEU A 351 -1.29 19.34 10.96
C LEU A 351 -0.98 19.94 9.59
N ILE A 352 -1.70 19.48 8.56
CA ILE A 352 -1.73 20.17 7.28
C ILE A 352 -2.49 21.46 7.58
N GLN A 353 -1.73 22.54 7.82
CA GLN A 353 -2.23 23.91 7.70
C GLN A 353 -2.35 24.27 6.23
#